data_AF-A0A7C3LMT3-F1
#
_entry.id   AF-A0A7C3LMT3-F1
#
_cell.length_a   1.000
_cell.length_b   1.000
_cell.length_c   1.000
_cell.angle_alpha   90.00
_cell.angle_beta   90.00
_cell.angle_gamma   90.00
#
_symmetry.space_group_name_H-M   'P 1'
#
loop_
_entity.id
_entity.type
_entity.pdbx_description
1 polymer ?
#
loop_
_entity_poly.entity_id
_entity_poly.type
_entity_poly.pdbx_seq_one_letter_code
_entity_poly.pdbx_strand_id
1 'polypeptide(L)'
;YAEKIRERAFYSKEFSNKSTQLMLFGMLLALGSNTAEFHARAALRSGATQEELDTIVALASAAGMLIRLNQGGAMMKRISEG
;
A
#
# COMPACT_ATOMS: atom_id res chain seq x y z
N TYR A 1 -21.67 6.45 -10.53
CA TYR A 1 -22.04 5.87 -9.23
C TYR A 1 -20.82 5.33 -8.50
N ALA A 2 -20.04 4.44 -9.11
CA ALA A 2 -18.79 3.91 -8.53
C ALA A 2 -17.79 4.98 -8.03
N GLU A 3 -17.55 6.05 -8.80
CA GLU A 3 -16.66 7.15 -8.38
C GLU A 3 -17.04 7.78 -7.04
N LYS A 4 -18.34 8.01 -6.81
CA LYS A 4 -18.83 8.61 -5.56
C LYS A 4 -18.65 7.68 -4.36
N ILE A 5 -18.71 6.36 -4.58
CA ILE A 5 -18.42 5.37 -3.53
C ILE A 5 -16.93 5.38 -3.22
N ARG A 6 -16.08 5.37 -4.25
CA ARG A 6 -14.62 5.41 -4.08
C ARG A 6 -14.19 6.68 -3.34
N GLU A 7 -14.68 7.84 -3.75
CA GLU A 7 -14.40 9.11 -3.10
C GLU A 7 -14.75 9.10 -1.60
N ARG A 8 -15.95 8.60 -1.24
CA ARG A 8 -16.37 8.46 0.17
C ARG A 8 -15.47 7.51 0.95
N ALA A 9 -15.03 6.41 0.33
CA ALA A 9 -14.11 5.47 0.97
C ALA A 9 -12.70 6.07 1.16
N PHE A 10 -12.23 6.89 0.21
CA PHE A 10 -10.94 7.57 0.30
C PHE A 10 -10.91 8.63 1.42
N TYR A 11 -12.02 9.34 1.63
CA TYR A 11 -12.16 10.41 2.63
C TYR A 11 -13.06 10.02 3.81
N SER A 12 -13.08 8.73 4.14
CA SER A 12 -13.88 8.19 5.23
C SER A 12 -13.37 8.68 6.59
N LYS A 13 -14.25 8.69 7.61
CA LYS A 13 -13.90 9.10 8.98
C LYS A 13 -13.48 7.91 9.85
N GLU A 14 -13.81 6.71 9.39
CA GLU A 14 -13.57 5.43 10.07
C GLU A 14 -12.08 5.05 10.02
N PHE A 15 -11.37 5.46 8.96
CA PHE A 15 -9.95 5.20 8.80
C PHE A 15 -9.16 6.49 8.63
N SER A 16 -7.99 6.55 9.25
CA SER A 16 -7.03 7.62 9.00
C SER A 16 -6.51 7.55 7.55
N ASN A 17 -6.05 8.67 6.99
CA ASN A 17 -5.42 8.67 5.66
C ASN A 17 -4.24 7.68 5.61
N LYS A 18 -3.41 7.62 6.68
CA LYS A 18 -2.35 6.62 6.83
C LYS A 18 -2.89 5.18 6.66
N SER A 19 -3.92 4.82 7.41
CA SER A 19 -4.52 3.48 7.36
C SER A 19 -5.10 3.17 5.97
N THR A 20 -5.80 4.13 5.36
CA THR A 20 -6.37 3.99 4.02
C THR A 20 -5.28 3.73 2.97
N GLN A 21 -4.18 4.49 2.99
CA GLN A 21 -3.08 4.30 2.05
C GLN A 21 -2.35 2.97 2.25
N LEU A 22 -2.14 2.53 3.50
CA LEU A 22 -1.53 1.22 3.80
C LEU A 22 -2.40 0.06 3.31
N MET A 23 -3.73 0.14 3.48
CA MET A 23 -4.65 -0.88 2.96
C MET A 23 -4.61 -0.93 1.43
N LEU A 24 -4.68 0.22 0.76
CA LEU A 24 -4.61 0.28 -0.70
C LEU A 24 -3.26 -0.22 -1.23
N PHE A 25 -2.16 0.11 -0.54
CA PHE A 25 -0.85 -0.44 -0.86
C PHE A 25 -0.87 -1.97 -0.81
N GLY A 26 -1.34 -2.58 0.29
CA GLY A 26 -1.41 -4.03 0.42
C GLY A 26 -2.32 -4.70 -0.61
N MET A 27 -3.53 -4.16 -0.83
CA MET A 27 -4.48 -4.69 -1.82
C MET A 27 -3.91 -4.65 -3.24
N LEU A 28 -3.33 -3.52 -3.64
CA LEU A 28 -2.78 -3.34 -4.97
C LEU A 28 -1.49 -4.14 -5.17
N LEU A 29 -0.67 -4.27 -4.13
CA LEU A 29 0.50 -5.14 -4.15
C LEU A 29 0.11 -6.60 -4.37
N ALA A 30 -0.91 -7.09 -3.66
CA ALA A 30 -1.43 -8.44 -3.86
C ALA A 30 -1.90 -8.65 -5.31
N LEU A 31 -2.65 -7.69 -5.86
CA LEU A 31 -3.11 -7.70 -7.24
C LEU A 31 -1.97 -7.53 -8.29
N GLY A 32 -0.75 -7.20 -7.86
CA GLY A 32 0.38 -6.97 -8.76
C GLY A 32 0.30 -5.66 -9.53
N SER A 33 -0.45 -4.70 -9.02
CA SER A 33 -0.61 -3.40 -9.67
C SER A 33 0.60 -2.51 -9.43
N ASN A 34 1.11 -1.89 -10.49
CA ASN A 34 2.14 -0.87 -10.41
C ASN A 34 1.69 0.38 -9.64
N THR A 35 0.38 0.56 -9.44
CA THR A 35 -0.15 1.68 -8.64
C THR A 35 0.09 1.52 -7.15
N ALA A 36 0.48 0.33 -6.68
CA ALA A 36 0.82 0.09 -5.27
C ALA A 36 1.91 1.05 -4.76
N GLU A 37 2.88 1.40 -5.61
CA GLU A 37 3.97 2.32 -5.24
C GLU A 37 3.45 3.72 -4.88
N PHE A 38 2.44 4.23 -5.60
CA PHE A 38 1.85 5.54 -5.31
C PHE A 38 1.20 5.59 -3.92
N HIS A 39 0.54 4.49 -3.53
CA HIS A 39 -0.11 4.38 -2.22
C HIS A 39 0.91 4.17 -1.10
N ALA A 40 1.98 3.41 -1.32
CA ALA A 40 3.08 3.31 -0.36
C ALA A 40 3.71 4.69 -0.08
N ARG A 41 4.00 5.47 -1.13
CA ARG A 41 4.53 6.84 -0.98
C ARG A 41 3.53 7.78 -0.29
N ALA A 42 2.23 7.65 -0.58
CA ALA A 42 1.19 8.43 0.08
C ALA A 42 1.04 8.06 1.57
N ALA A 43 1.24 6.79 1.93
CA ALA A 43 1.26 6.34 3.31
C ALA A 43 2.41 7.00 4.09
N LEU A 44 3.64 7.01 3.54
CA LEU A 44 4.78 7.69 4.17
C LEU A 44 4.51 9.19 4.39
N ARG A 45 3.99 9.89 3.37
CA ARG A 45 3.59 11.30 3.51
C ARG A 45 2.50 11.52 4.56
N SER A 46 1.74 10.48 4.89
CA SER A 46 0.69 10.50 5.93
C SER A 46 1.21 10.05 7.30
N GLY A 47 2.51 9.87 7.46
CA GLY A 47 3.13 9.46 8.73
C GLY A 47 3.22 7.95 8.95
N ALA A 48 3.08 7.14 7.90
CA ALA A 48 3.48 5.73 7.98
C ALA A 48 5.00 5.63 8.09
N THR A 49 5.48 4.59 8.77
CA THR A 49 6.92 4.29 8.83
C THR A 49 7.32 3.28 7.77
N GLN A 50 8.63 3.15 7.55
CA GLN A 50 9.20 2.16 6.65
C GLN A 50 8.86 0.73 7.13
N GLU A 51 8.92 0.49 8.44
CA GLU A 51 8.62 -0.80 9.06
C GLU A 51 7.16 -1.23 8.83
N GLU A 52 6.22 -0.27 8.79
CA GLU A 52 4.81 -0.56 8.47
C GLU A 52 4.65 -1.01 7.02
N LEU A 53 5.39 -0.43 6.09
CA LEU A 53 5.38 -0.87 4.69
C LEU A 53 6.01 -2.25 4.53
N ASP A 54 7.14 -2.50 5.18
CA ASP A 54 7.80 -3.81 5.14
C ASP A 54 6.89 -4.89 5.75
N THR A 55 6.15 -4.56 6.81
CA THR A 55 5.14 -5.44 7.40
C THR A 55 4.02 -5.77 6.40
N ILE A 56 3.50 -4.79 5.64
CA ILE A 56 2.50 -5.05 4.60
C ILE A 56 3.05 -5.97 3.50
N VAL A 57 4.30 -5.77 3.06
CA VAL A 57 4.95 -6.63 2.06
C VAL A 57 5.07 -8.07 2.59
N ALA A 58 5.50 -8.23 3.85
CA ALA A 58 5.58 -9.53 4.50
C ALA A 58 4.20 -10.21 4.60
N LEU A 59 3.16 -9.47 4.99
CA LEU A 59 1.78 -9.99 5.06
C LEU A 59 1.25 -10.40 3.68
N ALA A 60 1.55 -9.63 2.63
CA ALA A 60 1.18 -10.00 1.26
C ALA A 60 1.83 -11.32 0.82
N SER A 61 3.06 -11.59 1.26
CA SER A 61 3.73 -12.87 1.01
C SER A 61 3.07 -14.05 1.73
N ALA A 62 2.57 -13.83 2.95
CA ALA A 62 1.88 -14.84 3.77
C ALA A 62 0.52 -15.26 3.16
N ALA A 63 -0.11 -14.42 2.34
CA ALA A 63 -1.33 -14.73 1.60
C ALA A 63 -1.11 -15.69 0.39
N GLY A 64 0.04 -16.36 0.30
CA GLY A 64 0.37 -17.32 -0.76
C GLY A 64 1.03 -16.70 -1.99
N MET A 65 1.55 -15.48 -1.87
CA MET A 65 2.07 -14.71 -3.01
C MET A 65 3.59 -14.52 -2.92
N LEU A 66 4.37 -15.61 -2.91
CA LEU A 66 5.84 -15.56 -2.82
C LEU A 66 6.50 -14.62 -3.85
N ILE A 67 5.97 -14.55 -5.08
CA ILE A 67 6.45 -13.61 -6.12
C ILE A 67 6.31 -12.14 -5.68
N ARG A 68 5.33 -11.82 -4.82
CA ARG A 68 5.08 -10.46 -4.34
C ARG A 68 6.08 -10.02 -3.27
N LEU A 69 6.75 -10.94 -2.58
CA LEU A 69 7.84 -10.58 -1.67
C LEU A 69 9.00 -9.93 -2.44
N ASN A 70 9.42 -10.54 -3.55
CA ASN A 70 10.50 -10.02 -4.39
C ASN A 70 10.12 -8.71 -5.08
N GLN A 71 8.89 -8.62 -5.60
CA GLN A 71 8.40 -7.39 -6.23
C GLN A 71 8.21 -6.26 -5.22
N GLY A 72 7.71 -6.58 -4.02
CA GLY A 72 7.59 -5.65 -2.91
C GLY A 72 8.94 -5.12 -2.48
N GLY A 73 9.95 -5.98 -2.26
CA GLY A 73 11.30 -5.55 -1.91
C GLY A 73 11.94 -4.61 -2.95
N ALA A 74 11.81 -4.93 -4.25
CA ALA A 74 12.29 -4.05 -5.32
C ALA A 74 11.54 -2.70 -5.36
N MET A 75 10.25 -2.69 -5.02
CA MET A 75 9.45 -1.47 -4.90
C MET A 75 9.89 -0.62 -3.71
N MET A 76 10.14 -1.25 -2.56
CA MET A 76 10.62 -0.55 -1.36
C MET A 76 11.97 0.13 -1.59
N LYS A 77 12.87 -0.53 -2.32
CA LYS A 77 14.16 0.07 -2.70
C LYS A 77 13.99 1.36 -3.50
N ARG A 78 13.11 1.38 -4.51
CA ARG A 78 12.80 2.60 -5.29
C ARG A 78 12.17 3.71 -4.46
N ILE A 79 11.38 3.35 -3.45
CA ILE A 79 10.78 4.32 -2.52
C ILE A 79 11.86 4.93 -1.62
N SER A 80 12.84 4.15 -1.17
CA SER A 80 13.93 4.65 -0.33
C SER A 80 14.97 5.50 -1.08
N GLU A 81 15.14 5.26 -2.39
CA GLU A 81 16.18 5.90 -3.22
C GLU A 81 15.75 7.23 -3.86
N GLY A 82 14.47 7.62 -3.77
CA GLY A 82 13.96 8.88 -4.33
C GLY A 82 12.80 9.45 -3.55
#